data_AF-A0A1V4T9Z6-F1
#
_entry.id   AF-A0A1V4T9Z6-F1
#
_cell.length_a   1.000
_cell.length_b   1.000
_cell.length_c   1.000
_cell.angle_alpha   90.00
_cell.angle_beta   90.00
_cell.angle_gamma   90.00
#
_symmetry.space_group_name_H-M   'P 1'
#
loop_
_entity.id
_entity.type
_entity.pdbx_description
1 polymer ?
#
loop_
_entity_poly.entity_id
_entity_poly.type
_entity_poly.pdbx_seq_one_letter_code
_entity_poly.pdbx_strand_id
1 'polypeptide(L)'
;MKKYLFILVVLSMVVMASGCTSNQNITTNNFSSGGMSFQYPDTWNVSTQTNENATQIIVASPDFISSNGTKGSVVIILKITNASASNMSETRQEFATQAQQSGQNYTNATVNIAGISASDMSYVGNDTQGNTAYARLVDFEKNNTLYLLMFATGGGVDIETVKPYFDVIVKSFKVE
;
A
#
# COMPACT_ATOMS: atom_id res chain seq x y z
N MET A 1 7.24 16.96 -44.45
CA MET A 1 6.53 16.76 -43.16
C MET A 1 5.83 15.38 -43.09
N LYS A 2 6.51 14.28 -43.45
CA LYS A 2 5.94 12.90 -43.38
C LYS A 2 6.80 11.90 -42.58
N LYS A 3 7.99 12.31 -42.13
CA LYS A 3 8.93 11.44 -41.39
C LYS A 3 8.81 11.55 -39.86
N TYR A 4 8.22 12.63 -39.34
CA TYR A 4 8.02 12.82 -37.90
C TYR A 4 6.74 12.17 -37.35
N LEU A 5 5.80 11.80 -38.24
CA LEU A 5 4.54 11.19 -37.83
C LEU A 5 4.75 9.74 -37.35
N PHE A 6 5.75 9.04 -37.88
CA PHE A 6 6.12 7.69 -37.44
C PHE A 6 6.77 7.65 -36.06
N ILE A 7 7.52 8.70 -35.68
CA ILE A 7 8.19 8.76 -34.36
C ILE A 7 7.17 9.02 -33.24
N LEU A 8 6.12 9.80 -33.52
CA LEU A 8 5.10 10.13 -32.52
C LEU A 8 4.18 8.95 -32.20
N VAL A 9 3.95 8.04 -33.16
CA VAL A 9 3.14 6.82 -32.98
C VAL A 9 3.91 5.72 -32.23
N VAL A 10 5.23 5.66 -32.37
CA VAL A 10 6.06 4.70 -31.62
C VAL A 10 6.23 5.14 -30.17
N LEU A 11 6.32 6.44 -29.88
CA LEU A 11 6.42 6.94 -28.51
C LEU A 11 5.13 6.75 -27.70
N SER A 12 3.96 6.73 -28.34
CA SER A 12 2.67 6.52 -27.65
C SER A 12 2.35 5.04 -27.35
N MET A 13 3.06 4.08 -27.96
CA MET A 13 2.90 2.65 -27.65
C MET A 13 3.74 2.17 -26.46
N VAL A 14 4.79 2.89 -26.08
CA VAL A 14 5.65 2.51 -24.94
C VAL A 14 4.96 2.73 -23.58
N VAL A 15 3.79 3.39 -23.55
CA VAL A 15 3.03 3.63 -22.31
C VAL A 15 2.02 2.52 -21.96
N MET A 16 1.92 1.47 -22.78
CA MET A 16 0.95 0.39 -22.56
C MET A 16 1.57 -0.94 -22.10
N ALA A 17 2.87 -0.97 -21.83
CA ALA A 17 3.55 -2.14 -21.26
C ALA A 17 3.79 -1.97 -19.75
N SER A 18 2.80 -1.47 -19.01
CA SER A 18 2.78 -1.54 -17.55
C SER A 18 1.54 -2.31 -17.12
N GLY A 19 1.71 -3.63 -17.03
CA GLY A 19 0.80 -4.52 -16.33
C GLY A 19 -0.16 -5.27 -17.23
N CYS A 20 0.13 -6.55 -17.49
CA CYS A 20 -0.95 -7.54 -17.45
C CYS A 20 -1.55 -7.47 -16.03
N THR A 21 -2.51 -6.57 -15.79
CA THR A 21 -3.34 -6.69 -14.60
C THR A 21 -4.24 -7.88 -14.86
N SER A 22 -4.04 -8.97 -14.12
CA SER A 22 -5.09 -9.95 -13.93
C SER A 22 -6.32 -9.16 -13.46
N ASN A 23 -7.31 -8.99 -14.34
CA ASN A 23 -8.57 -8.35 -14.00
C ASN A 23 -9.35 -9.34 -13.12
N GLN A 24 -8.88 -9.56 -11.89
CA GLN A 24 -9.68 -10.15 -10.85
C GLN A 24 -10.77 -9.13 -10.52
N ASN A 25 -12.02 -9.52 -10.74
CA ASN A 25 -13.16 -8.72 -10.32
C ASN A 25 -13.29 -8.88 -8.79
N ILE A 26 -12.71 -7.95 -8.05
CA ILE A 26 -12.73 -7.93 -6.58
C ILE A 26 -13.99 -7.21 -6.14
N THR A 27 -14.88 -7.89 -5.44
CA THR A 27 -16.03 -7.24 -4.78
C THR A 27 -15.53 -6.41 -3.61
N THR A 28 -16.00 -5.17 -3.50
CA THR A 28 -15.48 -4.21 -2.52
C THR A 28 -16.57 -3.55 -1.70
N ASN A 29 -16.24 -3.24 -0.44
CA ASN A 29 -16.95 -2.28 0.38
C ASN A 29 -16.29 -0.90 0.31
N ASN A 30 -17.02 0.15 0.68
CA ASN A 30 -16.48 1.51 0.79
C ASN A 30 -16.26 1.87 2.26
N PHE A 31 -15.12 2.49 2.55
CA PHE A 31 -14.82 3.13 3.82
C PHE A 31 -14.83 4.65 3.63
N SER A 32 -15.37 5.39 4.60
CA SER A 32 -15.31 6.85 4.64
C SER A 32 -15.34 7.33 6.09
N SER A 33 -14.22 7.84 6.59
CA SER A 33 -14.10 8.44 7.93
C SER A 33 -12.81 9.23 8.08
N GLY A 34 -12.80 10.22 8.98
CA GLY A 34 -11.58 10.99 9.30
C GLY A 34 -10.99 11.78 8.12
N GLY A 35 -11.81 12.16 7.13
CA GLY A 35 -11.36 12.82 5.89
C GLY A 35 -10.58 11.90 4.95
N MET A 36 -10.75 10.58 5.10
CA MET A 36 -10.20 9.56 4.21
C MET A 36 -11.33 8.69 3.68
N SER A 37 -11.27 8.36 2.40
CA SER A 37 -12.18 7.38 1.79
C SER A 37 -11.41 6.44 0.86
N PHE A 38 -11.80 5.17 0.84
CA PHE A 38 -11.20 4.12 0.00
C PHE A 38 -12.12 2.90 -0.10
N GLN A 39 -11.85 2.05 -1.08
CA GLN A 39 -12.45 0.73 -1.23
C GLN A 39 -11.54 -0.33 -0.62
N TYR A 40 -12.14 -1.39 -0.11
CA TYR A 40 -11.44 -2.56 0.42
C TYR A 40 -12.21 -3.84 0.07
N PRO A 41 -11.55 -5.02 0.03
CA PRO A 41 -12.25 -6.27 -0.25
C PRO A 41 -13.43 -6.49 0.69
N ASP A 42 -14.58 -6.88 0.15
CA ASP A 42 -15.84 -7.01 0.89
C ASP A 42 -15.79 -8.03 2.05
N THR A 43 -14.91 -9.02 1.93
CA THR A 43 -14.65 -10.05 2.94
C THR A 43 -13.72 -9.59 4.08
N TRP A 44 -13.06 -8.44 3.96
CA TRP A 44 -12.13 -7.95 4.99
C TRP A 44 -12.86 -7.10 6.02
N ASN A 45 -12.39 -7.13 7.25
CA ASN A 45 -12.95 -6.32 8.33
C ASN A 45 -12.18 -5.02 8.48
N VAL A 46 -12.89 -3.93 8.73
CA VAL A 46 -12.30 -2.62 9.02
C VAL A 46 -12.59 -2.20 10.46
N SER A 47 -11.59 -1.67 11.14
CA SER A 47 -11.74 -0.99 12.44
C SER A 47 -11.02 0.36 12.43
N THR A 48 -11.47 1.28 13.27
CA THR A 48 -10.94 2.64 13.32
C THR A 48 -10.76 3.08 14.77
N GLN A 49 -9.63 3.72 15.05
CA GLN A 49 -9.35 4.39 16.31
C GLN A 49 -8.92 5.82 16.00
N THR A 50 -9.49 6.79 16.71
CA THR A 50 -9.17 8.21 16.52
C THR A 50 -8.87 8.84 17.86
N ASN A 51 -7.79 9.60 17.91
CA ASN A 51 -7.49 10.55 18.98
C ASN A 51 -7.31 11.96 18.37
N GLU A 52 -6.92 12.94 19.19
CA GLU A 52 -6.86 14.35 18.77
C GLU A 52 -5.94 14.61 17.57
N ASN A 53 -4.83 13.89 17.45
CA ASN A 53 -3.79 14.16 16.45
C ASN A 53 -3.56 13.01 15.46
N ALA A 54 -4.24 11.88 15.66
CA ALA A 54 -4.05 10.70 14.84
C ALA A 54 -5.34 9.89 14.65
N THR A 55 -5.51 9.40 13.43
CA THR A 55 -6.50 8.37 13.08
C THR A 55 -5.74 7.14 12.60
N GLN A 56 -6.05 5.99 13.20
CA GLN A 56 -5.60 4.68 12.76
C GLN A 56 -6.79 3.90 12.20
N ILE A 57 -6.60 3.29 11.03
CA ILE A 57 -7.55 2.36 10.43
C ILE A 57 -6.83 1.05 10.19
N ILE A 58 -7.45 -0.05 10.58
CA ILE A 58 -6.94 -1.40 10.35
C ILE A 58 -7.93 -2.13 9.45
N VAL A 59 -7.47 -2.61 8.30
CA VAL A 59 -8.23 -3.45 7.37
C VAL A 59 -7.57 -4.83 7.36
N ALA A 60 -8.27 -5.85 7.82
CA ALA A 60 -7.69 -7.18 8.04
C ALA A 60 -8.49 -8.28 7.35
N SER A 61 -7.78 -9.26 6.77
CA SER A 61 -8.40 -10.44 6.19
C SER A 61 -9.00 -11.36 7.27
N PRO A 62 -10.00 -12.20 6.93
CA PRO A 62 -10.55 -13.18 7.87
C PRO A 62 -9.50 -14.11 8.48
N ASP A 63 -8.50 -14.52 7.69
CA ASP A 63 -7.39 -15.35 8.15
C ASP A 63 -6.55 -14.63 9.20
N PHE A 64 -6.29 -13.33 9.02
CA PHE A 64 -5.55 -12.51 9.99
C PHE A 64 -6.27 -12.47 11.34
N ILE A 65 -7.59 -12.32 11.32
CA ILE A 65 -8.40 -12.23 12.53
C ILE A 65 -8.51 -13.60 13.22
N SER A 66 -8.88 -14.64 12.46
CA SER A 66 -9.07 -15.99 12.98
C SER A 66 -7.79 -16.64 13.51
N SER A 67 -6.63 -16.22 13.00
CA SER A 67 -5.31 -16.69 13.44
C SER A 67 -4.68 -15.82 14.54
N ASN A 68 -5.39 -14.82 15.05
CA ASN A 68 -4.86 -13.81 15.99
C ASN A 68 -3.57 -13.15 15.49
N GLY A 69 -3.52 -12.81 14.20
CA GLY A 69 -2.43 -12.09 13.55
C GLY A 69 -1.24 -12.95 13.11
N THR A 70 -1.30 -14.27 13.27
CA THR A 70 -0.18 -15.16 12.92
C THR A 70 -0.15 -15.57 11.45
N LYS A 71 -1.28 -15.49 10.75
CA LYS A 71 -1.40 -15.78 9.31
C LYS A 71 -2.42 -14.85 8.68
N GLY A 72 -2.18 -14.38 7.47
CA GLY A 72 -3.16 -13.59 6.74
C GLY A 72 -2.58 -12.28 6.25
N SER A 73 -3.45 -11.29 6.05
CA SER A 73 -3.09 -10.01 5.47
C SER A 73 -3.75 -8.86 6.22
N VAL A 74 -3.03 -7.76 6.34
CA VAL A 74 -3.49 -6.57 7.06
C VAL A 74 -2.98 -5.31 6.37
N VAL A 75 -3.79 -4.25 6.42
CA VAL A 75 -3.40 -2.88 6.09
C VAL A 75 -3.62 -2.00 7.29
N ILE A 76 -2.58 -1.29 7.70
CA ILE A 76 -2.65 -0.26 8.74
C ILE A 76 -2.49 1.09 8.04
N ILE A 77 -3.51 1.93 8.15
CA ILE A 77 -3.53 3.27 7.61
C ILE A 77 -3.46 4.25 8.78
N LEU A 78 -2.48 5.15 8.74
CA LEU A 78 -2.29 6.20 9.72
C LEU A 78 -2.46 7.56 9.05
N LYS A 79 -3.27 8.41 9.67
CA LYS A 79 -3.33 9.85 9.40
C LYS A 79 -2.82 10.55 10.64
N ILE A 80 -1.78 11.36 10.52
CA ILE A 80 -1.16 12.09 11.64
C ILE A 80 -1.11 13.57 11.29
N THR A 81 -1.83 14.39 12.04
CA THR A 81 -1.78 15.85 11.90
C THR A 81 -0.56 16.39 12.63
N ASN A 82 0.01 17.49 12.13
CA ASN A 82 1.18 18.16 12.73
C ASN A 82 2.44 17.27 12.84
N ALA A 83 2.58 16.25 11.98
CA ALA A 83 3.80 15.46 11.91
C ALA A 83 4.95 16.29 11.28
N SER A 84 6.17 16.14 11.79
CA SER A 84 7.35 16.72 11.16
C SER A 84 7.85 15.85 10.00
N ALA A 85 8.38 16.47 8.94
CA ALA A 85 8.94 15.77 7.79
C ALA A 85 10.09 14.79 8.16
N SER A 86 10.78 15.00 9.29
CA SER A 86 11.77 14.07 9.84
C SER A 86 11.21 12.66 10.06
N ASN A 87 9.93 12.57 10.45
CA ASN A 87 9.31 11.30 10.83
C ASN A 87 9.14 10.37 9.62
N MET A 88 9.01 10.91 8.40
CA MET A 88 8.89 10.09 7.18
C MET A 88 10.22 9.47 6.78
N SER A 89 11.30 10.26 6.80
CA SER A 89 12.63 9.78 6.43
C SER A 89 13.09 8.68 7.37
N GLU A 90 12.86 8.84 8.67
CA GLU A 90 13.15 7.83 9.68
C GLU A 90 12.32 6.56 9.49
N THR A 91 11.01 6.71 9.23
CA THR A 91 10.12 5.55 8.97
C THR A 91 10.58 4.76 7.74
N ARG A 92 10.96 5.43 6.65
CA ARG A 92 11.48 4.78 5.44
C ARG A 92 12.83 4.10 5.69
N GLN A 93 13.71 4.73 6.48
CA GLN A 93 15.00 4.15 6.83
C GLN A 93 14.84 2.91 7.71
N GLU A 94 13.91 2.93 8.67
CA GLU A 94 13.59 1.78 9.50
C GLU A 94 13.00 0.63 8.65
N PHE A 95 12.08 0.95 7.73
CA PHE A 95 11.55 -0.03 6.78
C PHE A 95 12.65 -0.66 5.91
N ALA A 96 13.56 0.15 5.38
CA ALA A 96 14.72 -0.33 4.62
C ALA A 96 15.65 -1.22 5.47
N THR A 97 15.84 -0.85 6.73
CA THR A 97 16.67 -1.61 7.69
C THR A 97 16.07 -2.98 7.97
N GLN A 98 14.76 -3.06 8.20
CA GLN A 98 14.06 -4.33 8.40
C GLN A 98 14.15 -5.23 7.16
N ALA A 99 13.98 -4.66 5.96
CA ALA A 99 14.17 -5.40 4.72
C ALA A 99 15.60 -5.99 4.62
N GLN A 100 16.62 -5.18 4.89
CA GLN A 100 18.02 -5.61 4.87
C GLN A 100 18.33 -6.68 5.92
N GLN A 101 17.79 -6.55 7.14
CA GLN A 101 17.95 -7.54 8.21
C GLN A 101 17.31 -8.88 7.85
N SER A 102 16.25 -8.89 7.04
CA SER A 102 15.67 -10.12 6.47
C SER A 102 16.55 -10.77 5.38
N GLY A 103 17.68 -10.15 5.03
CA GLY A 103 18.58 -10.60 3.96
C GLY A 103 18.06 -10.29 2.56
N GLN A 104 17.08 -9.41 2.44
CA GLN A 104 16.36 -9.15 1.19
C GLN A 104 16.53 -7.69 0.75
N ASN A 105 16.57 -7.49 -0.57
CA ASN A 105 16.49 -6.14 -1.14
C ASN A 105 15.04 -5.63 -1.07
N TYR A 106 14.88 -4.33 -0.89
CA TYR A 106 13.57 -3.66 -1.00
C TYR A 106 13.46 -2.92 -2.33
N THR A 107 12.22 -2.78 -2.82
CA THR A 107 11.89 -1.89 -3.92
C THR A 107 11.72 -0.48 -3.39
N ASN A 108 12.10 0.52 -4.19
CA ASN A 108 11.83 1.92 -3.92
C ASN A 108 11.29 2.54 -5.21
N ALA A 109 9.98 2.81 -5.22
CA ALA A 109 9.24 3.31 -6.36
C ALA A 109 8.35 4.49 -5.94
N THR A 110 7.51 4.94 -6.87
CA THR A 110 6.48 5.94 -6.60
C THR A 110 5.13 5.44 -7.08
N VAL A 111 4.06 5.90 -6.43
CA VAL A 111 2.68 5.60 -6.81
C VAL A 111 1.83 6.87 -6.79
N ASN A 112 0.89 7.00 -7.73
CA ASN A 112 -0.10 8.07 -7.66
C ASN A 112 -1.23 7.65 -6.71
N ILE A 113 -1.41 8.41 -5.63
CA ILE A 113 -2.42 8.19 -4.61
C ILE A 113 -2.95 9.55 -4.15
N ALA A 114 -4.27 9.67 -3.97
CA ALA A 114 -4.92 10.93 -3.58
C ALA A 114 -4.53 12.15 -4.45
N GLY A 115 -4.15 11.93 -5.71
CA GLY A 115 -3.75 12.95 -6.67
C GLY A 115 -2.31 13.45 -6.56
N ILE A 116 -1.46 12.77 -5.77
CA ILE A 116 -0.05 13.12 -5.60
C ILE A 116 0.87 11.92 -5.85
N SER A 117 2.14 12.18 -6.15
CA SER A 117 3.18 11.15 -6.27
C SER A 117 3.72 10.81 -4.88
N ALA A 118 3.35 9.66 -4.35
CA ALA A 118 3.79 9.14 -3.06
C ALA A 118 5.00 8.20 -3.19
N SER A 119 5.72 8.03 -2.08
CA SER A 119 6.72 6.97 -1.93
C SER A 119 6.02 5.61 -1.86
N ASP A 120 6.62 4.59 -2.49
CA ASP A 120 6.12 3.21 -2.51
C ASP A 120 7.28 2.24 -2.37
N MET A 121 7.47 1.73 -1.16
CA MET A 121 8.53 0.78 -0.81
C MET A 121 7.93 -0.58 -0.52
N SER A 122 8.60 -1.67 -0.93
CA SER A 122 8.15 -3.02 -0.59
C SER A 122 9.29 -4.00 -0.49
N TYR A 123 9.11 -5.09 0.23
CA TYR A 123 10.02 -6.23 0.20
C TYR A 123 9.27 -7.54 0.45
N VAL A 124 9.86 -8.63 -0.01
CA VAL A 124 9.48 -9.99 0.35
C VAL A 124 10.55 -10.48 1.32
N GLY A 125 10.15 -11.02 2.46
CA GLY A 125 11.04 -11.53 3.50
C GLY A 125 10.49 -12.80 4.14
N ASN A 126 10.89 -13.05 5.39
CA ASN A 126 10.38 -14.15 6.19
C ASN A 126 9.77 -13.63 7.49
N ASP A 127 8.67 -14.22 7.93
CA ASP A 127 8.13 -14.00 9.28
C ASP A 127 8.97 -14.73 10.34
N THR A 128 8.63 -14.54 11.62
CA THR A 128 9.35 -15.14 12.76
C THR A 128 9.28 -16.67 12.80
N GLN A 129 8.40 -17.29 12.01
CA GLN A 129 8.25 -18.73 11.87
C GLN A 129 8.94 -19.25 10.60
N GLY A 130 9.60 -18.39 9.83
CA GLY A 130 10.32 -18.73 8.61
C GLY A 130 9.45 -18.79 7.35
N ASN A 131 8.15 -18.50 7.44
CA ASN A 131 7.31 -18.48 6.24
C ASN A 131 7.57 -17.23 5.42
N THR A 132 7.35 -17.30 4.11
CA THR A 132 7.41 -16.11 3.26
C THR A 132 6.40 -15.06 3.74
N ALA A 133 6.88 -13.82 3.82
CA ALA A 133 6.13 -12.64 4.23
C ALA A 133 6.34 -11.52 3.22
N TYR A 134 5.41 -10.56 3.18
CA TYR A 134 5.51 -9.38 2.33
C TYR A 134 5.17 -8.15 3.15
N ALA A 135 5.89 -7.06 2.91
CA ALA A 135 5.58 -5.77 3.46
C ALA A 135 5.64 -4.69 2.37
N ARG A 136 4.72 -3.72 2.42
CA ARG A 136 4.72 -2.51 1.57
C ARG A 136 4.42 -1.30 2.43
N LEU A 137 5.12 -0.21 2.17
CA LEU A 137 4.91 1.10 2.77
C LEU A 137 4.61 2.09 1.65
N VAL A 138 3.42 2.69 1.69
CA VAL A 138 3.08 3.86 0.89
C VAL A 138 2.93 5.04 1.83
N ASP A 139 3.69 6.11 1.60
CA ASP A 139 3.68 7.26 2.50
C ASP A 139 3.76 8.59 1.75
N PHE A 140 3.00 9.56 2.24
CA PHE A 140 2.91 10.90 1.65
C PHE A 140 2.42 11.95 2.62
N GLU A 141 2.71 13.20 2.31
CA GLU A 141 2.19 14.37 3.02
C GLU A 141 1.20 15.11 2.12
N LYS A 142 0.06 15.52 2.69
CA LYS A 142 -0.91 16.38 2.02
C LYS A 142 -1.55 17.29 3.07
N ASN A 143 -1.61 18.60 2.79
CA ASN A 143 -2.21 19.60 3.69
C ASN A 143 -1.66 19.54 5.13
N ASN A 144 -0.33 19.49 5.29
CA ASN A 144 0.35 19.42 6.61
C ASN A 144 -0.10 18.21 7.47
N THR A 145 -0.53 17.15 6.80
CA THR A 145 -0.96 15.88 7.39
C THR A 145 -0.19 14.75 6.73
N LEU A 146 0.39 13.90 7.58
CA LEU A 146 1.11 12.71 7.17
C LEU A 146 0.15 11.54 7.02
N TYR A 147 0.29 10.81 5.92
CA TYR A 147 -0.44 9.57 5.64
C TYR A 147 0.56 8.43 5.44
N LEU A 148 0.35 7.33 6.16
CA LEU A 148 1.09 6.08 5.98
C LEU A 148 0.11 4.94 5.74
N LEU A 149 0.37 4.12 4.74
CA LEU A 149 -0.33 2.88 4.48
C LEU A 149 0.70 1.76 4.53
N MET A 150 0.62 0.95 5.57
CA MET A 150 1.48 -0.22 5.78
C MET A 150 0.68 -1.47 5.45
N PHE A 151 1.14 -2.25 4.48
CA PHE A 151 0.53 -3.50 4.04
C PHE A 151 1.44 -4.64 4.45
N ALA A 152 0.87 -5.72 5.00
CA ALA A 152 1.64 -6.89 5.40
C ALA A 152 0.90 -8.19 5.09
N THR A 153 1.66 -9.22 4.73
CA THR A 153 1.21 -10.62 4.70
C THR A 153 2.18 -11.50 5.48
N GLY A 154 1.66 -12.51 6.18
CA GLY A 154 2.46 -13.47 6.95
C GLY A 154 1.79 -14.84 7.03
N GLY A 155 2.49 -15.83 7.58
CA GLY A 155 1.99 -17.20 7.70
C GLY A 155 1.91 -17.95 6.37
N GLY A 156 2.80 -17.61 5.41
CA GLY A 156 2.92 -18.32 4.13
C GLY A 156 1.80 -18.05 3.14
N VAL A 157 1.10 -16.92 3.28
CA VAL A 157 0.08 -16.47 2.33
C VAL A 157 0.71 -16.23 0.96
N ASP A 158 0.04 -16.65 -0.11
CA ASP A 158 0.47 -16.39 -1.48
C ASP A 158 0.37 -14.89 -1.79
N ILE A 159 1.54 -14.25 -1.88
CA ILE A 159 1.69 -12.80 -2.07
C ILE A 159 1.02 -12.34 -3.37
N GLU A 160 1.09 -13.12 -4.45
CA GLU A 160 0.53 -12.73 -5.75
C GLU A 160 -1.00 -12.69 -5.72
N THR A 161 -1.62 -13.49 -4.84
CA THR A 161 -3.08 -13.47 -4.66
C THR A 161 -3.58 -12.28 -3.85
N VAL A 162 -2.72 -11.69 -3.00
CA VAL A 162 -3.11 -10.59 -2.10
C VAL A 162 -2.76 -9.22 -2.66
N LYS A 163 -1.71 -9.09 -3.48
CA LYS A 163 -1.34 -7.81 -4.11
C LYS A 163 -2.53 -7.07 -4.75
N PRO A 164 -3.43 -7.74 -5.51
CA PRO A 164 -4.62 -7.09 -6.06
C PRO A 164 -5.55 -6.47 -5.00
N TYR A 165 -5.69 -7.09 -3.82
CA TYR A 165 -6.48 -6.54 -2.71
C TYR A 165 -5.86 -5.28 -2.10
N PHE A 166 -4.53 -5.25 -1.96
CA PHE A 166 -3.82 -4.05 -1.52
C PHE A 166 -3.94 -2.92 -2.54
N ASP A 167 -3.86 -3.26 -3.82
CA ASP A 167 -4.00 -2.31 -4.92
C ASP A 167 -5.38 -1.66 -4.97
N VAL A 168 -6.45 -2.38 -4.63
CA VAL A 168 -7.80 -1.80 -4.49
C VAL A 168 -7.78 -0.63 -3.51
N ILE A 169 -7.14 -0.81 -2.34
CA ILE A 169 -7.04 0.24 -1.31
C ILE A 169 -6.24 1.42 -1.85
N VAL A 170 -5.04 1.19 -2.38
CA VAL A 170 -4.16 2.26 -2.89
C VAL A 170 -4.81 3.06 -4.02
N LYS A 171 -5.40 2.38 -5.01
CA LYS A 171 -5.95 3.03 -6.22
C LYS A 171 -7.24 3.80 -5.95
N SER A 172 -8.00 3.41 -4.92
CA SER A 172 -9.25 4.07 -4.55
C SER A 172 -9.09 5.12 -3.46
N PHE A 173 -7.89 5.23 -2.86
CA PHE A 173 -7.66 6.09 -1.72
C PHE A 173 -7.76 7.57 -2.06
N LYS A 174 -8.55 8.28 -1.25
CA LYS A 174 -8.80 9.71 -1.35
C LYS A 174 -8.63 10.37 0.01
N VAL A 175 -8.16 11.61 -0.06
CA VAL A 175 -8.12 12.56 1.06
C VAL A 175 -9.07 13.70 0.72
N GLU A 176 -9.99 13.97 1.64
CA GLU A 176 -11.02 15.01 1.56
C GLU A 176 -10.60 16.31 2.26
#